data_AF-A0A7I8DT08-F1
#
_entry.id   AF-A0A7I8DT08-F1
#
_cell.length_a   1.000
_cell.length_b   1.000
_cell.length_c   1.000
_cell.angle_alpha   90.00
_cell.angle_beta   90.00
_cell.angle_gamma   90.00
#
_symmetry.space_group_name_H-M   'P 1'
#
loop_
_entity.id
_entity.type
_entity.pdbx_description
1 polymer ?
#
loop_
_entity_poly.entity_id
_entity_poly.type
_entity_poly.pdbx_seq_one_letter_code
_entity_poly.pdbx_strand_id
1 'polypeptide(L)'
;MTRIEFIRELERLLFNIPAEERREAIEFYENYFEEAGNEEEEKVITELGSPADIAEIIKKSLDYGNNDSGYFSEDGYHETESVKKNLPTFEKRKNEYNDQRQNTDSGFAQDYRRYQEEKNRNVRYEKEEYQQKKKPVNIPLLIILILFALPIGLPIAMTILCIFLTVIIAVASIWLAFAAVAVALFFAGTAIIVVGLIQFTSIPALGISMAGGGLIVLGIGLLFTIAAVWTAGKALPAVIGWIKEVFRSIFRRRRAYA
;
A
#
# COMPACT_ATOMS: atom_id res chain seq x y z
N MET A 1 31.06 -37.73 -5.66
CA MET A 1 29.78 -38.15 -6.27
C MET A 1 29.96 -37.99 -7.77
N THR A 2 29.46 -38.92 -8.59
CA THR A 2 29.44 -38.78 -10.06
C THR A 2 28.08 -38.23 -10.52
N ARG A 3 27.97 -37.72 -11.76
CA ARG A 3 26.68 -37.32 -12.36
C ARG A 3 25.60 -38.39 -12.16
N ILE A 4 25.95 -39.64 -12.43
CA ILE A 4 25.02 -40.79 -12.33
C ILE A 4 24.58 -41.03 -10.89
N GLU A 5 25.49 -40.88 -9.92
CA GLU A 5 25.15 -41.01 -8.50
C GLU A 5 24.25 -39.85 -8.05
N PHE A 6 24.51 -38.62 -8.51
CA PHE A 6 23.73 -37.43 -8.19
C PHE A 6 22.29 -37.57 -8.65
N ILE A 7 22.08 -37.93 -9.92
CA ILE A 7 20.76 -38.09 -10.52
C ILE A 7 19.99 -39.24 -9.86
N ARG A 8 20.64 -40.37 -9.58
CA ARG A 8 20.00 -41.50 -8.90
C ARG A 8 19.50 -41.12 -7.50
N GLU A 9 20.30 -40.35 -6.77
CA GLU A 9 19.91 -39.90 -5.43
C GLU A 9 18.79 -38.85 -5.49
N LEU A 10 18.85 -37.93 -6.46
CA LEU A 10 17.78 -36.95 -6.70
C LEU A 10 16.46 -37.66 -7.03
N GLU A 11 16.48 -38.67 -7.91
CA GLU A 11 15.30 -39.47 -8.26
C GLU A 11 14.69 -40.16 -7.04
N ARG A 12 15.53 -40.72 -6.16
CA ARG A 12 15.11 -41.35 -4.90
C ARG A 12 14.39 -40.35 -3.98
N LEU A 13 14.91 -39.13 -3.87
CA LEU A 13 14.34 -38.07 -3.04
C LEU A 13 13.04 -37.48 -3.60
N LEU A 14 12.87 -37.55 -4.93
CA LEU A 14 11.68 -37.13 -5.67
C LEU A 14 10.64 -38.26 -5.86
N PHE A 15 10.81 -39.42 -5.20
CA PHE A 15 9.84 -40.52 -5.30
C PHE A 15 8.40 -40.11 -4.92
N ASN A 16 8.26 -39.16 -3.99
CA ASN A 16 6.97 -38.70 -3.46
C ASN A 16 6.23 -37.68 -4.34
N ILE A 17 6.81 -37.19 -5.45
CA ILE A 17 6.12 -36.28 -6.39
C ILE A 17 5.53 -37.05 -7.58
N PRO A 18 4.52 -36.50 -8.29
CA PRO A 18 3.89 -37.18 -9.42
C PRO A 18 4.92 -37.63 -10.48
N ALA A 19 4.71 -38.81 -11.08
CA ALA A 19 5.69 -39.44 -11.96
C ALA A 19 6.09 -38.56 -13.17
N GLU A 20 5.14 -37.78 -13.69
CA GLU A 20 5.37 -36.82 -14.76
C GLU A 20 6.32 -35.69 -14.32
N GLU A 21 6.05 -35.07 -13.18
CA GLU A 21 6.91 -34.00 -12.60
C GLU A 21 8.30 -34.51 -12.27
N ARG A 22 8.39 -35.73 -11.72
CA ARG A 22 9.67 -36.36 -11.44
C ARG A 22 10.48 -36.53 -12.71
N ARG A 23 9.86 -37.05 -13.78
CA ARG A 23 10.54 -37.25 -15.06
C ARG A 23 11.04 -35.94 -15.64
N GLU A 24 10.19 -34.91 -15.65
CA GLU A 24 10.57 -33.58 -16.15
C GLU A 24 11.68 -32.93 -15.32
N ALA A 25 11.63 -33.06 -14.00
CA ALA A 25 12.65 -32.53 -13.11
C ALA A 25 14.00 -33.24 -13.31
N ILE A 26 13.99 -34.57 -13.42
CA ILE A 26 15.21 -35.34 -13.69
C ILE A 26 15.79 -34.97 -15.06
N GLU A 27 14.97 -34.90 -16.11
CA GLU A 27 15.39 -34.49 -17.45
C GLU A 27 16.03 -33.09 -17.47
N PHE A 28 15.48 -32.15 -16.68
CA PHE A 28 16.04 -30.80 -16.56
C PHE A 28 17.48 -30.80 -16.00
N TYR A 29 17.73 -31.53 -14.91
CA TYR A 29 19.07 -31.61 -14.33
C TYR A 29 20.01 -32.48 -15.18
N GLU A 30 19.51 -33.51 -15.85
CA GLU A 30 20.29 -34.28 -16.82
C GLU A 30 20.81 -33.40 -17.96
N ASN A 31 19.96 -32.56 -18.53
CA ASN A 31 20.34 -31.58 -19.56
C ASN A 31 21.36 -30.57 -19.03
N TYR A 32 21.21 -30.11 -17.78
CA TYR A 32 22.16 -29.18 -17.16
C TYR A 32 23.57 -29.80 -17.01
N PHE A 33 23.65 -31.08 -16.65
CA PHE A 33 24.93 -31.80 -16.63
C PHE A 33 25.50 -32.03 -18.03
N GLU A 34 24.64 -32.24 -19.04
CA GLU A 34 25.06 -32.42 -20.44
C GLU A 34 25.61 -31.13 -21.05
N GLU A 35 25.02 -29.98 -20.73
CA GLU A 35 25.50 -28.66 -21.18
C GLU A 35 26.88 -28.33 -20.63
N ALA A 36 27.19 -28.72 -19.39
CA ALA A 36 28.51 -28.54 -18.79
C ALA A 36 29.58 -29.49 -19.38
N GLY A 37 29.15 -30.67 -19.84
CA GLY A 37 30.03 -31.68 -20.40
C GLY A 37 30.88 -32.43 -19.37
N ASN A 38 31.49 -33.53 -19.81
CA ASN A 38 32.22 -34.47 -18.94
C ASN A 38 33.43 -33.84 -18.21
N GLU A 39 33.95 -32.71 -18.70
CA GLU A 39 35.12 -32.04 -18.12
C GLU A 39 34.77 -31.15 -16.91
N GLU A 40 33.49 -30.80 -16.74
CA GLU A 40 33.05 -29.84 -15.70
C GLU A 40 32.07 -30.45 -14.68
N GLU A 41 31.83 -31.77 -14.71
CA GLU A 41 30.88 -32.45 -13.80
C GLU A 41 31.16 -32.17 -12.31
N GLU A 42 32.42 -32.12 -11.90
CA GLU A 42 32.81 -31.86 -10.50
C GLU A 42 32.50 -30.42 -10.07
N LYS A 43 32.63 -29.46 -11.00
CA LYS A 43 32.27 -28.06 -10.75
C LYS A 43 30.75 -27.92 -10.61
N VAL A 44 30.00 -28.57 -11.49
CA VAL A 44 28.53 -28.58 -11.46
C VAL A 44 28.00 -29.17 -10.16
N ILE A 45 28.57 -30.29 -9.69
CA ILE A 45 28.18 -30.88 -8.40
C ILE A 45 28.45 -29.91 -7.25
N THR A 46 29.57 -29.20 -7.29
CA THR A 46 29.92 -28.19 -6.27
C THR A 46 28.96 -27.01 -6.29
N GLU A 47 28.52 -26.58 -7.47
CA GLU A 47 27.59 -25.47 -7.68
C GLU A 47 26.14 -25.83 -7.28
N LEU A 48 25.68 -27.02 -7.65
CA LEU A 48 24.37 -27.56 -7.29
C LEU A 48 24.27 -27.93 -5.80
N GLY A 49 25.40 -28.26 -5.16
CA GLY A 49 25.41 -28.67 -3.75
C GLY A 49 24.87 -30.08 -3.54
N SER A 50 24.05 -30.28 -2.51
CA SER A 50 23.50 -31.60 -2.18
C SER A 50 22.27 -31.94 -3.03
N PRO A 51 22.12 -33.19 -3.53
CA PRO A 51 20.87 -33.65 -4.16
C PRO A 51 19.63 -33.43 -3.29
N ALA A 52 19.78 -33.42 -1.96
CA ALA A 52 18.71 -33.13 -1.01
C ALA A 52 18.18 -31.69 -1.12
N ASP A 53 19.07 -30.72 -1.25
CA ASP A 53 18.72 -29.30 -1.37
C ASP A 53 17.93 -29.07 -2.66
N ILE A 54 18.37 -29.68 -3.76
CA ILE A 54 17.70 -29.61 -5.06
C ILE A 54 16.30 -30.22 -4.99
N ALA A 55 16.17 -31.39 -4.35
CA ALA A 55 14.88 -32.05 -4.19
C ALA A 55 13.88 -31.18 -3.39
N GLU A 56 14.35 -30.42 -2.41
CA GLU A 56 13.53 -29.49 -1.65
C GLU A 56 13.10 -28.28 -2.51
N ILE A 57 14.01 -27.70 -3.30
CA ILE A 57 13.72 -26.59 -4.20
C ILE A 57 12.65 -26.99 -5.23
N ILE A 58 12.79 -28.17 -5.85
CA ILE A 58 11.81 -28.70 -6.81
C ILE A 58 10.44 -28.89 -6.15
N LYS A 59 10.40 -29.43 -4.92
CA LYS A 59 9.13 -29.62 -4.20
C LYS A 59 8.46 -28.28 -3.89
N LYS A 60 9.24 -27.30 -3.43
CA LYS A 60 8.74 -25.94 -3.17
C LYS A 60 8.26 -25.26 -4.45
N SER A 61 8.99 -25.38 -5.56
CA SER A 61 8.58 -24.79 -6.85
C SER A 61 7.32 -25.42 -7.41
N LEU A 62 7.08 -26.70 -7.13
CA LEU A 62 5.85 -27.41 -7.49
C LEU A 62 4.64 -27.02 -6.61
N ASP A 63 4.84 -26.79 -5.31
CA ASP A 63 3.77 -26.51 -4.36
C ASP A 63 3.30 -25.04 -4.41
N TYR A 64 4.24 -24.10 -4.48
CA TYR A 64 3.95 -22.66 -4.42
C TYR A 64 3.98 -21.96 -5.78
N GLY A 65 4.41 -22.66 -6.85
CA GLY A 65 4.82 -22.02 -8.10
C GLY A 65 6.10 -21.20 -7.89
N ASN A 66 6.80 -20.83 -8.97
CA ASN A 66 7.97 -19.95 -8.91
C ASN A 66 7.57 -18.50 -8.58
N ASN A 67 6.97 -18.30 -7.41
CA ASN A 67 6.68 -17.01 -6.85
C ASN A 67 7.55 -16.87 -5.61
N ASP A 68 8.59 -16.04 -5.72
CA ASP A 68 9.31 -15.41 -4.60
C ASP A 68 8.34 -14.51 -3.80
N SER A 69 7.24 -15.07 -3.32
CA SER A 69 6.29 -14.40 -2.47
C SER A 69 6.60 -14.80 -1.04
N GLY A 70 7.34 -13.93 -0.35
CA GLY A 70 7.35 -13.93 1.10
C GLY A 70 5.92 -13.83 1.61
N TYR A 71 5.64 -14.52 2.71
CA TYR A 71 4.32 -14.50 3.33
C TYR A 71 4.32 -13.53 4.51
N PHE A 72 3.20 -12.85 4.70
CA PHE A 72 3.02 -11.93 5.80
C PHE A 72 2.39 -12.68 6.98
N SER A 73 3.12 -12.78 8.08
CA SER A 73 2.66 -13.33 9.35
C SER A 73 2.41 -12.21 10.36
N GLU A 74 1.78 -12.53 11.48
CA GLU A 74 1.41 -11.57 12.52
C GLU A 74 2.60 -10.83 13.16
N ASP A 75 3.81 -11.36 12.99
CA ASP A 75 5.10 -10.83 13.44
C ASP A 75 5.93 -10.14 12.33
N GLY A 76 5.48 -10.12 11.07
CA GLY A 76 6.14 -9.41 9.98
C GLY A 76 6.14 -10.13 8.63
N TYR A 77 6.89 -9.59 7.68
CA TYR A 77 7.12 -10.20 6.36
C TYR A 77 8.22 -11.25 6.49
N HIS A 78 7.87 -12.52 6.25
CA HIS A 78 8.84 -13.62 6.19
C HIS A 78 9.16 -13.89 4.74
N GLU A 79 10.39 -13.52 4.35
CA GLU A 79 10.95 -13.93 3.07
C GLU A 79 11.13 -15.45 3.13
N THR A 80 10.50 -16.19 2.22
CA THR A 80 10.67 -17.64 2.13
C THR A 80 12.16 -17.88 1.88
N GLU A 81 12.82 -18.53 2.84
CA GLU A 81 14.28 -18.65 2.91
C GLU A 81 14.90 -18.90 1.53
N SER A 82 15.69 -17.91 1.10
CA SER A 82 16.67 -17.92 0.03
C SER A 82 16.81 -19.25 -0.72
N VAL A 83 16.04 -19.41 -1.79
CA VAL A 83 16.52 -20.23 -2.92
C VAL A 83 17.85 -19.61 -3.32
N LYS A 84 18.95 -20.33 -3.11
CA LYS A 84 20.32 -19.89 -3.43
C LYS A 84 20.30 -19.26 -4.83
N LYS A 85 20.58 -17.95 -4.90
CA LYS A 85 20.35 -17.04 -6.06
C LYS A 85 20.95 -17.48 -7.41
N ASN A 86 21.78 -18.52 -7.43
CA ASN A 86 22.49 -18.97 -8.62
C ASN A 86 22.21 -20.43 -9.01
N LEU A 87 21.23 -21.11 -8.40
CA LEU A 87 20.92 -22.50 -8.79
C LEU A 87 19.87 -22.57 -9.91
N PRO A 88 20.05 -23.48 -10.89
CA PRO A 88 19.05 -23.73 -11.92
C PRO A 88 17.78 -24.26 -11.24
N THR A 89 16.66 -23.58 -11.49
CA THR A 89 15.36 -23.87 -10.87
C THR A 89 14.44 -24.54 -11.87
N PHE A 90 13.89 -25.69 -11.49
CA PHE A 90 12.89 -26.41 -12.28
C PHE A 90 11.52 -25.69 -12.22
N GLU A 91 11.02 -25.27 -13.38
CA GLU A 91 9.67 -24.71 -13.55
C GLU A 91 8.79 -25.70 -14.33
N LYS A 92 7.69 -26.11 -13.71
CA LYS A 92 6.70 -27.01 -14.34
C LYS A 92 6.13 -26.37 -15.60
N ARG A 93 6.27 -27.05 -16.75
CA ARG A 93 5.64 -26.61 -18.01
C ARG A 93 4.11 -26.73 -17.87
N LYS A 94 3.39 -25.60 -17.92
CA LYS A 94 1.93 -25.61 -18.00
C LYS A 94 1.50 -26.15 -19.37
N ASN A 95 1.07 -27.41 -19.41
CA ASN A 95 0.40 -27.98 -20.57
C ASN A 95 -0.99 -27.33 -20.72
N GLU A 96 -1.17 -26.60 -21.83
CA GLU A 96 -2.42 -25.95 -22.24
C GLU A 96 -3.41 -27.01 -22.78
N TYR A 97 -3.84 -27.95 -21.93
CA TYR A 97 -4.91 -28.88 -22.24
C TYR A 97 -5.70 -29.21 -20.97
N ASN A 98 -7.02 -29.00 -21.07
CA ASN A 98 -8.07 -29.19 -20.06
C ASN A 98 -8.20 -28.15 -18.95
N ASP A 99 -8.68 -26.96 -19.32
CA ASP A 99 -9.54 -26.17 -18.45
C ASP A 99 -10.99 -26.26 -18.95
N GLN A 100 -11.63 -27.40 -18.66
CA GLN A 100 -13.06 -27.61 -18.88
C GLN A 100 -13.68 -28.06 -17.55
N ARG A 101 -14.11 -27.09 -16.73
CA ARG A 101 -15.37 -27.09 -15.96
C ARG A 101 -15.52 -25.81 -15.14
N GLN A 102 -16.08 -24.77 -15.76
CA GLN A 102 -17.44 -24.28 -15.50
C GLN A 102 -17.61 -22.91 -16.17
N ASN A 103 -18.32 -22.91 -17.29
CA ASN A 103 -18.89 -21.71 -17.90
C ASN A 103 -20.07 -21.26 -17.05
N THR A 104 -20.04 -20.03 -16.54
CA THR A 104 -21.27 -19.24 -16.38
C THR A 104 -20.93 -17.78 -16.68
N ASP A 105 -21.69 -17.22 -17.63
CA ASP A 105 -21.71 -15.84 -18.13
C ASP A 105 -20.49 -15.28 -18.86
N SER A 106 -20.45 -15.68 -20.13
CA SER A 106 -19.84 -15.04 -21.30
C SER A 106 -20.32 -13.60 -21.52
N GLY A 107 -19.75 -12.68 -20.74
CA GLY A 107 -19.73 -11.24 -21.02
C GLY A 107 -18.43 -10.60 -20.53
N PHE A 108 -17.87 -11.12 -19.43
CA PHE A 108 -16.65 -10.62 -18.81
C PHE A 108 -15.36 -11.09 -19.49
N ALA A 109 -15.31 -12.31 -20.04
CA ALA A 109 -14.09 -12.85 -20.64
C ALA A 109 -13.61 -12.07 -21.88
N GLN A 110 -14.55 -11.51 -22.65
CA GLN A 110 -14.22 -10.68 -23.81
C GLN A 110 -13.73 -9.30 -23.39
N ASP A 111 -14.28 -8.75 -22.30
CA ASP A 111 -13.84 -7.49 -21.70
C ASP A 111 -12.46 -7.63 -21.05
N TYR A 112 -12.17 -8.76 -20.40
CA TYR A 112 -10.85 -9.07 -19.85
C TYR A 112 -9.77 -9.23 -20.94
N ARG A 113 -10.09 -9.87 -22.08
CA ARG A 113 -9.15 -9.94 -23.22
C ARG A 113 -8.93 -8.57 -23.87
N ARG A 114 -9.98 -7.75 -24.00
CA ARG A 114 -9.84 -6.35 -24.48
C ARG A 114 -9.00 -5.50 -23.52
N TYR A 115 -9.25 -5.60 -22.20
CA TYR A 115 -8.46 -4.93 -21.17
C TYR A 115 -6.99 -5.39 -21.17
N GLN A 116 -6.74 -6.68 -21.42
CA GLN A 116 -5.37 -7.21 -21.50
C GLN A 116 -4.67 -6.83 -22.80
N GLU A 117 -5.34 -6.85 -23.96
CA GLU A 117 -4.76 -6.41 -25.23
C GLU A 117 -4.52 -4.89 -25.26
N GLU A 118 -5.40 -4.10 -24.63
CA GLU A 118 -5.24 -2.65 -24.47
C GLU A 118 -4.13 -2.32 -23.46
N LYS A 119 -4.00 -3.10 -22.37
CA LYS A 119 -2.85 -3.03 -21.46
C LYS A 119 -1.54 -3.44 -22.15
N ASN A 120 -1.53 -4.50 -22.96
CA ASN A 120 -0.32 -4.95 -23.66
C ASN A 120 0.08 -4.02 -24.80
N ARG A 121 -0.87 -3.40 -25.52
CA ARG A 121 -0.58 -2.31 -26.46
C ARG A 121 -0.01 -1.10 -25.71
N ASN A 122 -0.63 -0.66 -24.63
CA ASN A 122 -0.12 0.47 -23.84
C ASN A 122 1.27 0.18 -23.24
N VAL A 123 1.57 -1.06 -22.83
CA VAL A 123 2.92 -1.46 -22.36
C VAL A 123 3.94 -1.51 -23.51
N ARG A 124 3.52 -1.81 -24.75
CA ARG A 124 4.40 -1.83 -25.93
C ARG A 124 4.64 -0.42 -26.50
N TYR A 125 3.64 0.47 -26.46
CA TYR A 125 3.80 1.88 -26.82
C TYR A 125 4.49 2.70 -25.71
N GLU A 126 4.32 2.36 -24.42
CA GLU A 126 5.04 2.99 -23.29
C GLU A 126 6.51 2.52 -23.21
N LYS A 127 6.86 1.34 -23.74
CA LYS A 127 8.27 0.91 -23.81
C LYS A 127 9.07 1.58 -24.94
N GLU A 128 8.43 2.13 -25.95
CA GLU A 128 9.11 2.82 -27.06
C GLU A 128 9.29 4.33 -26.81
N GLU A 129 8.52 4.96 -25.91
CA GLU A 129 8.74 6.36 -25.49
C GLU A 129 9.66 6.56 -24.27
N TYR A 130 10.04 5.50 -23.55
CA TYR A 130 10.98 5.58 -22.42
C TYR A 130 12.40 5.06 -22.72
N GLN A 131 12.76 4.89 -24.00
CA GLN A 131 14.16 4.96 -24.40
C GLN A 131 14.51 6.41 -24.70
N GLN A 132 14.44 7.28 -23.67
CA GLN A 132 15.20 8.51 -23.71
C GLN A 132 16.65 8.09 -23.88
N LYS A 133 17.20 8.31 -25.09
CA LYS A 133 18.63 8.30 -25.34
C LYS A 133 19.29 9.01 -24.18
N LYS A 134 19.95 8.26 -23.29
CA LYS A 134 20.78 8.83 -22.24
C LYS A 134 21.87 9.59 -22.97
N LYS A 135 21.68 10.91 -23.12
CA LYS A 135 22.78 11.81 -23.40
C LYS A 135 23.79 11.57 -22.27
N PRO A 136 25.11 11.52 -22.55
CA PRO A 136 26.09 11.51 -21.48
C PRO A 136 25.85 12.76 -20.65
N VAL A 137 25.24 12.57 -19.48
CA VAL A 137 24.93 13.69 -18.60
C VAL A 137 26.26 14.12 -18.03
N ASN A 138 26.69 15.33 -18.35
CA ASN A 138 27.92 15.90 -17.81
C ASN A 138 27.79 15.94 -16.29
N ILE A 139 28.39 14.96 -15.62
CA ILE A 139 28.40 14.80 -14.16
C ILE A 139 28.68 16.11 -13.41
N PRO A 140 29.61 17.00 -13.82
CA PRO A 140 29.79 18.30 -13.16
C PRO A 140 28.58 19.24 -13.26
N LEU A 141 27.84 19.20 -14.37
CA LEU A 141 26.62 20.01 -14.54
C LEU A 141 25.50 19.51 -13.62
N LEU A 142 25.40 18.19 -13.42
CA LEU A 142 24.43 17.58 -12.52
C LEU A 142 24.74 17.88 -11.04
N ILE A 143 26.03 17.94 -10.67
CA ILE A 143 26.46 18.34 -9.32
C ILE A 143 26.10 19.81 -9.04
N ILE A 144 26.35 20.72 -9.99
CA ILE A 144 25.95 22.15 -9.86
C ILE A 144 24.41 22.28 -9.81
N LEU A 145 23.70 21.49 -10.61
CA LEU A 145 22.24 21.47 -10.60
C LEU A 145 21.69 21.01 -9.25
N ILE A 146 22.27 19.98 -8.64
CA ILE A 146 21.88 19.50 -7.30
C ILE A 146 22.21 20.55 -6.23
N LEU A 147 23.38 21.21 -6.32
CA LEU A 147 23.80 22.27 -5.40
C LEU A 147 22.83 23.48 -5.41
N PHE A 148 22.27 23.81 -6.58
CA PHE A 148 21.25 24.86 -6.74
C PHE A 148 19.82 24.38 -6.50
N ALA A 149 19.53 23.10 -6.72
CA ALA A 149 18.23 22.51 -6.44
C ALA A 149 18.00 22.31 -4.94
N LEU A 150 19.04 22.11 -4.14
CA LEU A 150 18.93 21.97 -2.68
C LEU A 150 18.36 23.22 -1.97
N PRO A 151 18.85 24.46 -2.23
CA PRO A 151 18.31 25.67 -1.62
C PRO A 151 16.90 26.04 -2.12
N ILE A 152 16.44 25.48 -3.24
CA ILE A 152 15.08 25.72 -3.78
C ILE A 152 14.12 24.59 -3.41
N GLY A 153 14.58 23.34 -3.38
CA GLY A 153 13.78 22.17 -3.05
C GLY A 153 13.38 22.11 -1.57
N LEU A 154 14.30 22.47 -0.67
CA LEU A 154 14.03 22.50 0.77
C LEU A 154 12.92 23.50 1.15
N PRO A 155 12.94 24.79 0.72
CA PRO A 155 11.85 25.71 1.03
C PRO A 155 10.52 25.29 0.38
N ILE A 156 10.52 24.68 -0.82
CA ILE A 156 9.28 24.18 -1.43
C ILE A 156 8.69 23.02 -0.61
N ALA A 157 9.51 22.10 -0.11
CA ALA A 157 9.04 21.03 0.75
C ALA A 157 8.49 21.59 2.09
N MET A 158 9.18 22.57 2.67
CA MET A 158 8.75 23.22 3.91
C MET A 158 7.44 24.00 3.73
N THR A 159 7.25 24.72 2.61
CA THR A 159 5.99 25.44 2.37
C THR A 159 4.81 24.50 2.23
N ILE A 160 4.97 23.34 1.57
CA ILE A 160 3.93 22.32 1.47
C ILE A 160 3.56 21.78 2.85
N LEU A 161 4.55 21.50 3.71
CA LEU A 161 4.29 21.06 5.10
C LEU A 161 3.61 22.15 5.93
N CYS A 162 4.02 23.41 5.79
CA CYS A 162 3.38 24.53 6.48
C CYS A 162 1.93 24.72 6.05
N ILE A 163 1.63 24.60 4.75
CA ILE A 163 0.25 24.68 4.25
C ILE A 163 -0.59 23.55 4.87
N PHE A 164 -0.06 22.33 4.89
CA PHE A 164 -0.73 21.19 5.50
C PHE A 164 -1.02 21.39 7.00
N LEU A 165 -0.02 21.81 7.76
CA LEU A 165 -0.19 22.15 9.18
C LEU A 165 -1.18 23.30 9.39
N THR A 166 -1.14 24.32 8.53
CA THR A 166 -2.06 25.46 8.60
C THR A 166 -3.50 25.02 8.42
N VAL A 167 -3.77 24.12 7.47
CA VAL A 167 -5.13 23.56 7.27
C VAL A 167 -5.61 22.82 8.52
N ILE A 168 -4.75 22.00 9.13
CA ILE A 168 -5.10 21.27 10.37
C ILE A 168 -5.39 22.24 11.51
N ILE A 169 -4.52 23.24 11.71
CA ILE A 169 -4.68 24.25 12.75
C ILE A 169 -5.94 25.09 12.51
N ALA A 170 -6.24 25.45 11.25
CA ALA A 170 -7.45 26.20 10.91
C ALA A 170 -8.73 25.39 11.21
N VAL A 171 -8.74 24.10 10.94
CA VAL A 171 -9.86 23.23 11.33
C VAL A 171 -9.96 23.15 12.85
N ALA A 172 -8.84 22.97 13.56
CA ALA A 172 -8.81 22.93 15.01
C ALA A 172 -9.22 24.25 15.67
N SER A 173 -8.90 25.40 15.08
CA SER A 173 -9.28 26.71 15.62
C SER A 173 -10.78 26.96 15.51
N ILE A 174 -11.43 26.48 14.44
CA ILE A 174 -12.88 26.50 14.32
C ILE A 174 -13.51 25.70 15.47
N TRP A 175 -13.00 24.50 15.77
CA TRP A 175 -13.47 23.71 16.92
C TRP A 175 -13.32 24.45 18.24
N LEU A 176 -12.14 25.04 18.47
CA LEU A 176 -11.85 25.77 19.69
C LEU A 176 -12.75 27.01 19.83
N ALA A 177 -13.04 27.72 18.74
CA ALA A 177 -13.93 28.87 18.75
C ALA A 177 -15.36 28.48 19.14
N PHE A 178 -15.90 27.39 18.57
CA PHE A 178 -17.21 26.86 18.96
C PHE A 178 -17.25 26.48 20.44
N ALA A 179 -16.21 25.82 20.95
CA ALA A 179 -16.10 25.47 22.37
C ALA A 179 -16.04 26.73 23.26
N ALA A 180 -15.25 27.74 22.88
CA ALA A 180 -15.12 28.98 23.63
C ALA A 180 -16.45 29.75 23.71
N VAL A 181 -17.19 29.83 22.59
CA VAL A 181 -18.52 30.47 22.54
C VAL A 181 -19.51 29.73 23.46
N ALA A 182 -19.52 28.40 23.43
CA ALA A 182 -20.37 27.62 24.32
C ALA A 182 -20.10 27.89 25.79
N VAL A 183 -18.83 27.90 26.20
CA VAL A 183 -18.42 28.19 27.57
C VAL A 183 -18.80 29.62 27.97
N ALA A 184 -18.57 30.59 27.09
CA ALA A 184 -18.95 31.98 27.34
C ALA A 184 -20.46 32.15 27.54
N LEU A 185 -21.28 31.51 26.71
CA LEU A 185 -22.75 31.53 26.84
C LEU A 185 -23.22 30.85 28.12
N PHE A 186 -22.55 29.79 28.55
CA PHE A 186 -22.87 29.10 29.80
C PHE A 186 -22.67 30.02 31.01
N PHE A 187 -21.52 30.69 31.11
CA PHE A 187 -21.25 31.65 32.19
C PHE A 187 -22.14 32.88 32.11
N ALA A 188 -22.34 33.44 30.93
CA ALA A 188 -23.20 34.61 30.73
C ALA A 188 -24.66 34.30 31.10
N GLY A 189 -25.20 33.18 30.62
CA GLY A 189 -26.57 32.76 30.95
C GLY A 189 -26.76 32.52 32.45
N THR A 190 -25.78 31.87 33.10
CA THR A 190 -25.81 31.66 34.56
C THR A 190 -25.79 32.98 35.32
N ALA A 191 -24.95 33.93 34.93
CA ALA A 191 -24.86 35.25 35.57
C ALA A 191 -26.17 36.05 35.43
N ILE A 192 -26.81 36.03 34.25
CA ILE A 192 -28.09 36.71 34.01
C ILE A 192 -29.19 36.13 34.91
N ILE A 193 -29.23 34.81 35.12
CA ILE A 193 -30.19 34.17 36.03
C ILE A 193 -29.98 34.64 37.47
N VAL A 194 -28.72 34.72 37.93
CA VAL A 194 -28.39 35.19 39.29
C VAL A 194 -28.83 36.65 39.47
N VAL A 195 -28.54 37.53 38.50
CA VAL A 195 -28.99 38.93 38.53
C VAL A 195 -30.52 39.01 38.53
N GLY A 196 -31.19 38.19 37.74
CA GLY A 196 -32.65 38.10 37.72
C GLY A 196 -33.26 37.70 39.07
N LEU A 197 -32.63 36.76 39.78
CA LEU A 197 -33.04 36.34 41.12
C LEU A 197 -32.86 37.44 42.17
N ILE A 198 -31.77 38.22 42.10
CA ILE A 198 -31.55 39.35 43.01
C ILE A 198 -32.63 40.43 42.80
N GLN A 199 -32.98 40.73 41.54
CA GLN A 199 -33.96 41.76 41.18
C GLN A 199 -35.41 41.39 41.47
N PHE A 200 -35.69 40.11 41.75
CA PHE A 200 -37.02 39.62 42.11
C PHE A 200 -37.61 40.36 43.33
N THR A 201 -36.75 40.79 44.26
CA THR A 201 -37.17 41.47 45.50
C THR A 201 -37.67 42.89 45.27
N SER A 202 -37.23 43.55 44.19
CA SER A 202 -37.55 44.96 43.93
C SER A 202 -38.67 45.12 42.91
N ILE A 203 -38.55 44.45 41.75
CA ILE A 203 -39.51 44.55 40.64
C ILE A 203 -39.69 43.15 40.04
N PRO A 204 -40.71 42.38 40.47
CA PRO A 204 -40.87 40.97 40.10
C PRO A 204 -40.91 40.75 38.58
N ALA A 205 -41.54 41.66 37.83
CA ALA A 205 -41.65 41.58 36.38
C ALA A 205 -40.29 41.63 35.65
N LEU A 206 -39.34 42.42 36.14
CA LEU A 206 -37.99 42.51 35.57
C LEU A 206 -37.15 41.27 35.94
N GLY A 207 -37.34 40.72 37.14
CA GLY A 207 -36.67 39.49 37.55
C GLY A 207 -37.07 38.28 36.69
N ILE A 208 -38.38 38.12 36.43
CA ILE A 208 -38.90 37.01 35.62
C ILE A 208 -38.45 37.12 34.15
N SER A 209 -38.45 38.33 33.58
CA SER A 209 -38.00 38.53 32.19
C SER A 209 -36.49 38.29 32.02
N MET A 210 -35.66 38.74 32.98
CA MET A 210 -34.22 38.45 32.98
C MET A 210 -33.92 36.96 33.20
N ALA A 211 -34.61 36.29 34.13
CA ALA A 211 -34.43 34.86 34.37
C ALA A 211 -34.84 34.02 33.13
N GLY A 212 -35.95 34.38 32.48
CA GLY A 212 -36.38 33.77 31.22
C GLY A 212 -35.38 34.01 30.09
N GLY A 213 -34.86 35.23 29.95
CA GLY A 213 -33.81 35.55 28.99
C GLY A 213 -32.53 34.75 29.23
N GLY A 214 -32.10 34.60 30.48
CA GLY A 214 -30.94 33.79 30.86
C GLY A 214 -31.12 32.30 30.52
N LEU A 215 -32.31 31.74 30.72
CA LEU A 215 -32.65 30.37 30.31
C LEU A 215 -32.63 30.19 28.79
N ILE A 216 -33.10 31.17 28.01
CA ILE A 216 -33.03 31.15 26.55
C ILE A 216 -31.56 31.18 26.10
N VAL A 217 -30.73 32.04 26.71
CA VAL A 217 -29.29 32.12 26.41
C VAL A 217 -28.57 30.81 26.74
N LEU A 218 -28.89 30.17 27.87
CA LEU A 218 -28.38 28.83 28.21
C LEU A 218 -28.87 27.76 27.23
N GLY A 219 -30.14 27.80 26.84
CA GLY A 219 -30.72 26.89 25.85
C GLY A 219 -30.02 26.99 24.50
N ILE A 220 -29.77 28.21 24.02
CA ILE A 220 -29.01 28.46 22.79
C ILE A 220 -27.57 27.97 22.94
N GLY A 221 -26.91 28.25 24.07
CA GLY A 221 -25.57 27.76 24.36
C GLY A 221 -25.47 26.23 24.32
N LEU A 222 -26.45 25.53 24.92
CA LEU A 222 -26.53 24.07 24.88
C LEU A 222 -26.78 23.55 23.46
N LEU A 223 -27.65 24.21 22.69
CA LEU A 223 -27.90 23.86 21.29
C LEU A 223 -26.62 23.98 20.45
N PHE A 224 -25.83 25.04 20.68
CA PHE A 224 -24.52 25.21 20.06
C PHE A 224 -23.52 24.11 20.47
N THR A 225 -23.50 23.67 21.73
CA THR A 225 -22.64 22.54 22.13
C THR A 225 -23.03 21.24 21.44
N ILE A 226 -24.32 20.96 21.33
CA ILE A 226 -24.82 19.74 20.65
C ILE A 226 -24.49 19.82 19.15
N ALA A 227 -24.70 20.97 18.52
CA ALA A 227 -24.33 21.20 17.13
C ALA A 227 -22.81 21.06 16.91
N ALA A 228 -21.98 21.52 17.85
CA ALA A 228 -20.54 21.33 17.81
C ALA A 228 -20.16 19.84 17.95
N VAL A 229 -20.74 19.10 18.90
CA VAL A 229 -20.45 17.66 19.05
C VAL A 229 -20.93 16.87 17.84
N TRP A 230 -22.09 17.20 17.28
CA TRP A 230 -22.62 16.55 16.08
C TRP A 230 -21.77 16.84 14.85
N THR A 231 -21.37 18.10 14.66
CA THR A 231 -20.45 18.45 13.59
C THR A 231 -19.09 17.78 13.83
N ALA A 232 -18.63 17.59 15.08
CA ALA A 232 -17.35 16.92 15.37
C ALA A 232 -17.40 15.45 14.99
N GLY A 233 -18.47 14.76 15.42
CA GLY A 233 -18.70 13.35 15.11
C GLY A 233 -18.80 13.09 13.60
N LYS A 234 -19.35 14.02 12.82
CA LYS A 234 -19.46 13.90 11.37
C LYS A 234 -18.24 14.45 10.60
N ALA A 235 -17.57 15.45 11.14
CA ALA A 235 -16.39 16.07 10.52
C ALA A 235 -15.13 15.22 10.69
N LEU A 236 -14.94 14.53 11.83
CA LEU A 236 -13.79 13.64 12.01
C LEU A 236 -13.65 12.58 10.90
N PRO A 237 -14.67 11.77 10.57
CA PRO A 237 -14.57 10.81 9.47
C PRO A 237 -14.45 11.49 8.11
N ALA A 238 -15.06 12.67 7.92
CA ALA A 238 -14.94 13.43 6.67
C ALA A 238 -13.53 13.99 6.47
N VAL A 239 -12.90 14.53 7.52
CA VAL A 239 -11.53 15.05 7.49
C VAL A 239 -10.54 13.92 7.26
N ILE A 240 -10.70 12.75 7.91
CA ILE A 240 -9.87 11.57 7.65
C ILE A 240 -10.02 11.11 6.21
N GLY A 241 -11.25 11.08 5.68
CA GLY A 241 -11.51 10.75 4.28
C GLY A 241 -10.86 11.74 3.32
N TRP A 242 -10.96 13.04 3.61
CA TRP A 242 -10.37 14.09 2.78
C TRP A 242 -8.83 14.06 2.81
N ILE A 243 -8.23 13.80 3.97
CA ILE A 243 -6.77 13.60 4.10
C ILE A 243 -6.32 12.40 3.26
N LYS A 244 -7.07 11.29 3.29
CA LYS A 244 -6.78 10.13 2.42
C LYS A 244 -6.86 10.50 0.93
N GLU A 245 -7.86 11.28 0.54
CA GLU A 245 -8.01 11.74 -0.85
C GLU A 245 -6.88 12.68 -1.28
N VAL A 246 -6.44 13.59 -0.40
CA VAL A 246 -5.31 14.50 -0.64
C VAL A 246 -3.99 13.72 -0.74
N PHE A 247 -3.74 12.77 0.17
CA PHE A 247 -2.58 11.89 0.08
C PHE A 247 -2.61 11.06 -1.20
N ARG A 248 -3.77 10.50 -1.53
CA ARG A 248 -3.98 9.75 -2.78
C ARG A 248 -3.80 10.63 -4.00
N SER A 249 -4.16 11.91 -3.95
CA SER A 249 -4.01 12.87 -5.05
C SER A 249 -2.55 13.29 -5.25
N ILE A 250 -1.81 13.53 -4.16
CA ILE A 250 -0.38 13.87 -4.20
C ILE A 250 0.47 12.67 -4.63
N PHE A 251 0.14 11.45 -4.19
CA PHE A 251 0.84 10.22 -4.57
C PHE A 251 0.31 9.53 -5.83
N ARG A 252 -0.88 9.92 -6.34
CA ARG A 252 -1.28 9.57 -7.71
C ARG A 252 -0.45 10.41 -8.65
N ARG A 253 0.67 9.85 -9.10
CA ARG A 253 1.29 10.23 -10.38
C ARG A 253 0.14 10.39 -11.38
N ARG A 254 -0.07 11.62 -11.84
CA ARG A 254 -0.86 11.87 -13.04
C ARG A 254 -0.15 11.10 -14.15
N ARG A 255 -0.66 9.92 -14.51
CA ARG A 255 -0.53 9.46 -15.88
C ARG A 255 -1.41 10.42 -16.67
N ALA A 256 -0.79 11.49 -17.16
CA ALA A 256 -1.40 12.36 -18.13
C ALA A 256 -1.79 11.48 -19.33
N TYR A 257 -3.07 11.48 -19.66
CA TYR A 257 -3.53 11.05 -20.97
C TYR A 257 -2.90 12.00 -21.99
N ALA A 258 -1.98 11.46 -22.79
CA ALA A 258 -1.61 12.00 -24.08
C ALA A 258 -2.76 11.76 -25.07
#